data_AF-A0A7L5YVS6-F1
#
_entry.id   AF-A0A7L5YVS6-F1
#
_cell.length_a   1.000
_cell.length_b   1.000
_cell.length_c   1.000
_cell.angle_alpha   90.00
_cell.angle_beta   90.00
_cell.angle_gamma   90.00
#
_symmetry.space_group_name_H-M   'P 1'
#
loop_
_entity.id
_entity.type
_entity.pdbx_description
1 polymer ?
#
loop_
_entity_poly.entity_id
_entity_poly.type
_entity_poly.pdbx_seq_one_letter_code
_entity_poly.pdbx_strand_id
1 'polypeptide(L)'
;MYAQQCYEQALDIHRRAGFRSGEATWAWNLGLLYERLGQPAEAAEMFAITVDYEQSIGHPNAEEDAFRLATVRQLAQSQADPVTTLKAV
;
A
#
# COMPACT_ATOMS: atom_id res chain seq x y z
N MET A 1 -28.51 -22.28 -14.86
CA MET A 1 -27.30 -21.59 -15.33
C MET A 1 -27.20 -20.15 -14.81
N TYR A 2 -28.25 -19.34 -14.85
CA TYR A 2 -28.20 -17.93 -14.36
C TYR A 2 -27.86 -17.75 -12.86
N ALA A 3 -28.37 -18.62 -11.97
CA ALA A 3 -28.18 -18.45 -10.53
C ALA A 3 -26.71 -18.53 -10.09
N GLN A 4 -25.91 -19.40 -10.71
CA GLN A 4 -24.50 -19.56 -10.37
C GLN A 4 -23.66 -18.38 -10.87
N GLN A 5 -23.91 -17.88 -12.09
CA GLN A 5 -23.25 -16.68 -12.61
C GLN A 5 -23.59 -15.42 -11.82
N CYS A 6 -24.86 -15.26 -11.39
CA CYS A 6 -25.23 -14.15 -10.52
C CYS A 6 -24.53 -14.23 -9.16
N TYR A 7 -24.38 -15.44 -8.60
CA TYR A 7 -23.64 -15.65 -7.35
C TYR A 7 -22.14 -15.37 -7.51
N GLU A 8 -21.52 -15.81 -8.60
CA GLU A 8 -20.11 -15.56 -8.91
C GLU A 8 -19.87 -14.06 -9.15
N GLN A 9 -20.75 -13.37 -9.87
CA GLN A 9 -20.69 -11.91 -10.04
C GLN A 9 -20.90 -11.16 -8.73
N ALA A 10 -21.85 -11.58 -7.89
CA ALA A 10 -22.08 -10.97 -6.57
C ALA A 10 -20.88 -11.19 -5.64
N LEU A 11 -20.25 -12.37 -5.68
CA LEU A 11 -19.01 -12.67 -4.96
C LEU A 11 -17.85 -11.82 -5.46
N ASP A 12 -17.70 -11.67 -6.77
CA ASP A 12 -16.67 -10.85 -7.41
C ASP A 12 -16.88 -9.36 -7.12
N ILE A 13 -18.13 -8.88 -7.10
CA ILE A 13 -18.49 -7.52 -6.66
C ILE A 13 -18.23 -7.34 -5.17
N HIS A 14 -18.57 -8.31 -4.31
CA HIS A 14 -18.25 -8.25 -2.88
C HIS A 14 -16.74 -8.26 -2.61
N ARG A 15 -15.97 -9.03 -3.41
CA ARG A 15 -14.51 -9.06 -3.36
C ARG A 15 -13.89 -7.75 -3.86
N ARG A 16 -14.53 -7.09 -4.83
CA ARG A 16 -14.10 -5.80 -5.41
C ARG A 16 -14.50 -4.58 -4.57
N ALA A 17 -15.65 -4.62 -3.88
CA ALA A 17 -16.26 -3.43 -3.27
C ALA A 17 -16.29 -3.42 -1.73
N GLY A 18 -16.15 -4.57 -1.04
CA GLY A 18 -16.44 -4.64 0.41
C GLY A 18 -15.23 -4.78 1.33
N PHE A 19 -14.17 -5.47 0.90
CA PHE A 19 -13.01 -5.76 1.75
C PHE A 19 -11.76 -4.94 1.43
N ARG A 20 -11.61 -4.48 0.18
CA ARG A 20 -10.41 -3.74 -0.23
C ARG A 20 -10.28 -2.38 0.45
N SER A 21 -11.40 -1.73 0.77
CA SER A 21 -11.42 -0.46 1.51
C SER A 21 -10.91 -0.61 2.95
N GLY A 22 -11.39 -1.65 3.65
CA GLY A 22 -10.93 -2.01 4.98
C GLY A 22 -9.46 -2.42 4.99
N GLU A 23 -9.06 -3.25 4.03
CA GLU A 23 -7.67 -3.66 3.83
C GLU A 23 -6.74 -2.46 3.57
N ALA A 24 -7.13 -1.54 2.67
CA ALA A 24 -6.38 -0.32 2.38
C ALA A 24 -6.27 0.59 3.61
N THR A 25 -7.32 0.71 4.42
CA THR A 25 -7.30 1.50 5.67
C THR A 25 -6.38 0.87 6.72
N TRP A 26 -6.41 -0.45 6.83
CA TRP A 26 -5.53 -1.19 7.74
C TRP A 26 -4.07 -1.12 7.29
N ALA A 27 -3.81 -1.31 6.00
CA ALA A 27 -2.50 -1.18 5.40
C ALA A 27 -1.94 0.23 5.59
N TRP A 28 -2.75 1.27 5.40
CA TRP A 28 -2.33 2.65 5.66
C TRP A 28 -1.83 2.85 7.09
N ASN A 29 -2.60 2.38 8.07
CA ASN A 29 -2.23 2.49 9.48
C ASN A 29 -0.97 1.68 9.82
N LEU A 30 -0.79 0.50 9.22
CA LEU A 30 0.43 -0.30 9.36
C LEU A 30 1.64 0.39 8.71
N GLY A 31 1.46 1.02 7.54
CA GLY A 31 2.52 1.79 6.88
C GLY A 31 3.04 2.92 7.77
N LEU A 32 2.14 3.69 8.39
CA LEU A 32 2.50 4.75 9.34
C LEU A 32 3.19 4.20 10.59
N LEU A 33 2.79 3.02 11.07
CA LEU A 33 3.45 2.36 12.20
C LEU A 33 4.88 1.95 11.82
N TYR A 34 5.07 1.34 10.67
CA TYR A 34 6.39 0.93 10.17
C TYR A 34 7.32 2.12 9.91
N GLU A 35 6.80 3.24 9.40
CA GLU A 35 7.58 4.48 9.31
C GLU A 35 8.08 4.95 10.68
N ARG A 36 7.22 4.90 11.72
CA ARG A 36 7.59 5.25 13.09
C ARG A 36 8.60 4.29 13.71
N LEU A 37 8.58 3.03 13.29
CA LEU A 37 9.54 2.01 13.71
C LEU A 37 10.86 2.07 12.94
N GLY A 38 10.99 2.96 11.96
CA GLY A 38 12.19 3.07 11.12
C GLY A 38 12.34 1.90 10.15
N GLN A 39 11.22 1.28 9.75
CA GLN A 39 11.12 0.15 8.84
C GLN A 39 10.51 0.58 7.50
N PRO A 40 11.25 1.33 6.67
CA PRO A 40 10.71 1.91 5.44
C PRO A 40 10.38 0.87 4.36
N ALA A 41 11.02 -0.30 4.35
CA ALA A 41 10.71 -1.35 3.38
C ALA A 41 9.30 -1.91 3.61
N GLU A 42 9.01 -2.29 4.86
CA GLU A 42 7.71 -2.77 5.30
C GLU A 42 6.63 -1.69 5.17
N ALA A 43 6.97 -0.43 5.47
CA ALA A 43 6.06 0.70 5.26
C ALA A 43 5.66 0.86 3.78
N ALA A 44 6.63 0.73 2.86
CA ALA A 44 6.38 0.84 1.43
C ALA A 44 5.48 -0.27 0.90
N GLU A 45 5.59 -1.50 1.41
CA GLU A 45 4.68 -2.59 1.04
C GLU A 45 3.24 -2.28 1.46
N MET A 46 3.05 -1.78 2.68
CA MET A 46 1.74 -1.44 3.20
C MET A 46 1.10 -0.25 2.45
N PHE A 47 1.86 0.81 2.19
CA PHE A 47 1.37 1.94 1.41
C PHE A 47 1.04 1.57 -0.05
N ALA A 48 1.76 0.60 -0.64
CA ALA A 48 1.46 0.14 -1.99
C ALA A 48 0.05 -0.49 -2.10
N ILE A 49 -0.39 -1.22 -1.07
CA ILE A 49 -1.73 -1.82 -1.03
C ILE A 49 -2.80 -0.72 -0.98
N THR A 50 -2.60 0.32 -0.16
CA THR A 50 -3.51 1.47 -0.07
C THR A 50 -3.58 2.23 -1.40
N VAL A 51 -2.43 2.56 -1.99
CA VAL A 51 -2.37 3.32 -3.25
C VAL A 51 -3.01 2.56 -4.41
N ASP A 52 -2.78 1.24 -4.52
CA ASP A 52 -3.43 0.41 -5.55
C ASP A 52 -4.96 0.43 -5.41
N TYR A 53 -5.46 0.34 -4.18
CA TYR A 53 -6.89 0.44 -3.92
C TYR A 53 -7.43 1.83 -4.28
N GLU A 54 -6.77 2.89 -3.81
CA GLU A 54 -7.17 4.28 -4.07
C GLU A 54 -7.19 4.61 -5.56
N GLN A 55 -6.18 4.16 -6.32
CA GLN A 55 -6.15 4.28 -7.78
C GLN A 55 -7.31 3.52 -8.43
N SER A 56 -7.63 2.32 -7.93
CA SER A 56 -8.71 1.50 -8.47
C SER A 56 -10.10 2.12 -8.32
N ILE A 57 -10.30 2.98 -7.32
CA ILE A 57 -11.56 3.69 -7.07
C ILE A 57 -11.54 5.17 -7.49
N GLY A 58 -10.41 5.68 -7.98
CA GLY A 58 -10.24 7.10 -8.31
C GLY A 58 -10.29 8.02 -7.09
N HIS A 59 -9.73 7.59 -5.97
CA HIS A 59 -9.69 8.38 -4.73
C HIS A 59 -8.86 9.66 -4.95
N PRO A 60 -9.31 10.83 -4.46
CA PRO A 60 -8.60 12.09 -4.67
C PRO A 60 -7.18 12.12 -4.09
N ASN A 61 -6.90 11.30 -3.07
CA ASN A 61 -5.57 11.27 -2.42
C ASN A 61 -4.60 10.28 -3.08
N ALA A 62 -5.03 9.52 -4.09
CA ALA A 62 -4.22 8.46 -4.69
C ALA A 62 -2.85 8.96 -5.20
N GLU A 63 -2.79 10.20 -5.71
CA GLU A 63 -1.55 10.82 -6.17
C GLU A 63 -0.63 11.24 -5.01
N GLU A 64 -1.20 11.79 -3.94
CA GLU A 64 -0.46 12.17 -2.74
C GLU A 64 0.14 10.94 -2.04
N ASP A 65 -0.67 9.90 -1.87
CA ASP A 65 -0.25 8.66 -1.21
C ASP A 65 0.76 7.90 -2.07
N ALA A 66 0.65 7.97 -3.40
CA ALA A 66 1.69 7.48 -4.32
C ALA A 66 3.01 8.23 -4.18
N PHE A 67 2.98 9.55 -3.98
CA PHE A 67 4.18 10.35 -3.73
C PHE A 67 4.84 10.00 -2.39
N ARG A 68 4.03 9.78 -1.34
CA ARG A 68 4.52 9.29 -0.05
C ARG A 68 5.17 7.91 -0.19
N LEU A 69 4.51 6.98 -0.89
CA LEU A 69 5.07 5.66 -1.20
C LEU A 69 6.42 5.76 -1.90
N ALA A 70 6.56 6.64 -2.90
CA ALA A 70 7.83 6.85 -3.60
C ALA A 70 8.92 7.35 -2.65
N THR A 71 8.59 8.29 -1.76
CA THR A 71 9.50 8.82 -0.74
C THR A 71 9.97 7.71 0.21
N VAL A 72 9.04 6.88 0.71
CA VAL A 72 9.34 5.78 1.62
C VAL A 72 10.21 4.71 0.96
N ARG A 73 9.96 4.39 -0.32
CA ARG A 73 10.79 3.46 -1.10
C ARG A 73 12.22 3.98 -1.28
N GLN A 74 12.38 5.27 -1.51
CA GLN A 74 13.71 5.88 -1.61
C GLN A 74 14.45 5.83 -0.26
N LEU A 75 13.75 6.07 0.85
CA LEU A 75 14.31 5.90 2.19
C LEU A 75 14.74 4.45 2.43
N ALA A 76 13.92 3.47 2.03
CA ALA A 76 14.26 2.04 2.13
C ALA A 76 15.53 1.67 1.35
N GLN A 77 15.68 2.19 0.12
CA GLN A 77 16.89 2.00 -0.67
C GLN A 77 18.12 2.63 0.00
N SER A 78 17.98 3.84 0.54
CA SER A 78 19.09 4.52 1.22
C SER A 78 19.54 3.84 2.53
N GLN A 79 18.63 3.16 3.24
CA GLN A 79 18.97 2.37 4.42
C GLN A 79 19.57 1.00 4.07
N ALA A 80 19.21 0.45 2.92
CA ALA A 80 19.71 -0.83 2.43
C ALA A 80 21.13 -0.74 1.83
N ASP A 81 21.65 0.46 1.57
CA ASP A 81 23.00 0.67 1.02
C ASP A 81 24.08 0.76 2.14
N PRO A 82 24.84 -0.33 2.41
CA PRO A 82 25.95 -0.31 3.38
C PRO A 82 27.13 0.58 2.96
N VAL A 83 27.13 1.13 1.74
CA VAL A 83 28.24 1.93 1.20
C VAL A 83 28.29 3.33 1.83
N THR A 84 27.18 3.85 2.34
CA THR A 84 27.13 5.19 2.95
C THR A 84 27.68 5.21 4.38
N THR A 85 27.62 4.08 5.10
CA THR A 85 28.10 3.99 6.49
C THR A 85 29.63 4.01 6.59
N LEU A 86 30.36 3.67 5.53
CA LEU A 86 31.83 3.54 5.54
C LEU A 86 32.61 4.80 5.11
N LYS A 87 31.95 5.91 4.73
CA LYS A 87 32.64 7.17 4.38
C LYS A 87 32.75 8.20 5.51
N ALA A 88 32.38 7.83 6.74
CA ALA A 88 32.34 8.74 7.89
C ALA A 88 33.22 8.31 9.08
N VAL A 89 34.36 7.65 8.82
CA VAL A 89 35.48 7.47 9.77
C VAL A 89 36.78 7.86 9.07
#